data_AF-A0A4S8L7T0-F1
#
_entry.id   AF-A0A4S8L7T0-F1
#
_cell.length_a   1.000
_cell.length_b   1.000
_cell.length_c   1.000
_cell.angle_alpha   90.00
_cell.angle_beta   90.00
_cell.angle_gamma   90.00
#
_symmetry.space_group_name_H-M   'P 1'
#
loop_
_entity.id
_entity.type
_entity.pdbx_description
1 polymer ?
#
loop_
_entity_poly.entity_id
_entity_poly.type
_entity_poly.pdbx_seq_one_letter_code
_entity_poly.pdbx_strand_id
1 'polypeptide(L)'
;MSHSHSDSTFLEHPIPFLMGLALTPDQLELLANHYVGVDYVKEACQGDSAYALERSWKEHGIDNLIPKITAPCGSTRYLYILGVLPSFDGKPPKANVDPRFVKKIWRELGEPPIWKEVDVVSTPWPYRPGLPEPHWLYPKMYEAIQKMKGFS
;
A
#
# COMPACT_ATOMS: atom_id res chain seq x y z
N MET A 1 -8.89 -33.80 31.04
CA MET A 1 -8.17 -33.32 29.85
C MET A 1 -9.19 -32.59 28.99
N SER A 2 -9.25 -31.27 29.11
CA SER A 2 -10.23 -30.45 28.40
C SER A 2 -9.56 -29.93 27.13
N HIS A 3 -10.02 -30.41 25.98
CA HIS A 3 -9.61 -29.88 24.67
C HIS A 3 -10.20 -28.47 24.52
N SER A 4 -9.35 -27.45 24.62
CA SER A 4 -9.69 -26.09 24.20
C SER A 4 -9.93 -26.10 22.69
N HIS A 5 -11.19 -25.97 22.27
CA HIS A 5 -11.51 -25.53 20.93
C HIS A 5 -10.95 -24.11 20.80
N SER A 6 -9.95 -23.94 19.94
CA SER A 6 -9.51 -22.63 19.52
C SER A 6 -10.65 -21.99 18.74
N ASP A 7 -11.30 -20.98 19.32
CA ASP A 7 -12.20 -20.08 18.60
C ASP A 7 -11.40 -19.40 17.48
N SER A 8 -11.39 -20.00 16.28
CA SER A 8 -11.03 -19.26 15.08
C SER A 8 -12.25 -18.43 14.71
N THR A 9 -12.28 -17.18 15.16
CA THR A 9 -13.27 -16.20 14.71
C THR A 9 -13.02 -15.89 13.25
N PHE A 10 -13.62 -16.69 12.36
CA PHE A 10 -13.70 -16.40 10.95
C PHE A 10 -14.64 -15.21 10.76
N LEU A 11 -14.12 -14.11 10.21
CA LEU A 11 -14.90 -12.92 9.95
C LEU A 11 -15.74 -13.11 8.68
N GLU A 12 -17.05 -12.94 8.78
CA GLU A 12 -17.95 -12.93 7.61
C GLU A 12 -17.62 -11.78 6.64
N HIS A 13 -17.05 -10.69 7.18
CA HIS A 13 -16.53 -9.56 6.42
C HIS A 13 -15.01 -9.44 6.65
N PRO A 14 -14.18 -9.74 5.63
CA PRO A 14 -12.74 -9.68 5.80
C PRO A 14 -12.28 -8.24 6.02
N ILE A 15 -11.27 -8.07 6.85
CA ILE A 15 -10.59 -6.78 7.05
C ILE A 15 -9.68 -6.54 5.84
N PRO A 16 -9.80 -5.40 5.14
CA PRO A 16 -8.91 -5.07 4.05
C PRO A 16 -7.52 -4.73 4.60
N PHE A 17 -6.49 -5.38 4.05
CA PHE A 17 -5.10 -5.00 4.27
C PHE A 17 -4.53 -4.37 2.99
N LEU A 18 -4.04 -3.15 3.10
CA LEU A 18 -3.26 -2.51 2.03
C LEU A 18 -1.86 -3.10 2.02
N MET A 19 -1.48 -3.71 0.91
CA MET A 19 -0.15 -4.26 0.68
C MET A 19 0.62 -3.32 -0.24
N GLY A 20 1.86 -3.01 0.11
CA GLY A 20 2.65 -2.09 -0.67
C GLY A 20 4.08 -1.95 -0.21
N LEU A 21 4.78 -1.01 -0.85
CA LEU A 21 6.16 -0.66 -0.55
C LEU A 21 6.17 0.44 0.52
N ALA A 22 6.87 0.22 1.63
CA ALA A 22 7.04 1.23 2.67
C ALA A 22 8.20 2.15 2.32
N LEU A 23 7.88 3.32 1.78
CA LEU A 23 8.85 4.33 1.35
C LEU A 23 9.29 5.21 2.52
N THR A 24 10.58 5.51 2.60
CA THR A 24 11.08 6.64 3.41
C THR A 24 10.64 7.97 2.79
N PRO A 25 10.70 9.09 3.53
CA PRO A 25 10.49 10.42 2.93
C PRO A 25 11.39 10.66 1.70
N ASP A 26 12.68 10.34 1.79
CA ASP A 26 13.63 10.51 0.69
C ASP A 26 13.27 9.63 -0.53
N GLN A 27 12.84 8.39 -0.30
CA GLN A 27 12.41 7.47 -1.36
C GLN A 27 11.13 7.97 -2.04
N LEU A 28 10.19 8.53 -1.27
CA LEU A 28 8.98 9.14 -1.81
C LEU A 28 9.31 10.39 -2.64
N GLU A 29 10.21 11.25 -2.16
CA GLU A 29 10.65 12.44 -2.89
C GLU A 29 11.32 12.07 -4.21
N LEU A 30 12.22 11.08 -4.21
CA LEU A 30 12.85 10.58 -5.43
C LEU A 30 11.81 10.02 -6.40
N LEU A 31 10.83 9.28 -5.90
CA LEU A 31 9.74 8.73 -6.72
C LEU A 31 8.91 9.86 -7.35
N ALA A 32 8.51 10.85 -6.56
CA ALA A 32 7.75 12.00 -7.05
C ALA A 32 8.55 12.79 -8.10
N ASN A 33 9.80 13.12 -7.81
CA ASN A 33 10.67 13.84 -8.73
C ASN A 33 10.89 13.09 -10.05
N HIS A 34 10.92 11.74 -10.02
CA HIS A 34 11.02 10.92 -11.23
C HIS A 34 9.74 10.96 -12.08
N TYR A 35 8.57 10.86 -11.45
CA TYR A 35 7.30 10.74 -12.17
C TYR A 35 6.69 12.05 -12.63
N VAL A 36 6.73 13.07 -11.77
CA VAL A 36 6.03 14.34 -12.01
C VAL A 36 6.98 15.51 -12.21
N GLY A 37 8.27 15.32 -11.95
CA GLY A 37 9.32 16.33 -12.11
C GLY A 37 9.49 17.21 -10.86
N VAL A 38 10.73 17.63 -10.62
CA VAL A 38 11.13 18.41 -9.43
C VAL A 38 10.37 19.73 -9.33
N ASP A 39 10.21 20.43 -10.45
CA ASP A 39 9.57 21.75 -10.49
C ASP A 39 8.09 21.65 -10.13
N TYR A 40 7.40 20.60 -10.59
CA TYR A 40 6.01 20.36 -10.22
C TYR A 40 5.86 20.06 -8.73
N VAL A 41 6.71 19.21 -8.17
CA VAL A 41 6.69 18.89 -6.72
C VAL A 41 6.88 20.17 -5.91
N LYS A 42 7.89 20.98 -6.24
CA LYS A 42 8.24 22.18 -5.46
C LYS A 42 7.25 23.32 -5.63
N GLU A 43 6.87 23.63 -6.86
CA GLU A 43 6.09 24.83 -7.19
C GLU A 43 4.58 24.56 -7.11
N ALA A 44 4.10 23.51 -7.80
CA ALA A 44 2.67 23.23 -7.91
C ALA A 44 2.12 22.49 -6.68
N CYS A 45 2.98 21.73 -5.98
CA CYS A 45 2.60 20.90 -4.84
C CYS A 45 3.27 21.32 -3.52
N GLN A 46 3.94 22.48 -3.48
CA GLN A 46 4.54 23.05 -2.27
C GLN A 46 5.54 22.12 -1.56
N GLY A 47 6.21 21.24 -2.31
CA GLY A 47 7.14 20.25 -1.79
C GLY A 47 6.50 18.96 -1.26
N ASP A 48 5.17 18.82 -1.29
CA ASP A 48 4.50 17.59 -0.85
C ASP A 48 4.55 16.52 -1.95
N SER A 49 5.50 15.59 -1.78
CA SER A 49 5.73 14.48 -2.71
C SER A 49 4.58 13.47 -2.75
N ALA A 50 3.87 13.27 -1.64
CA ALA A 50 2.73 12.35 -1.60
C ALA A 50 1.57 12.96 -2.41
N TYR A 51 1.25 14.21 -2.12
CA TYR A 51 0.21 14.96 -2.81
C TYR A 51 0.49 15.08 -4.31
N ALA A 52 1.74 15.32 -4.70
CA ALA A 52 2.14 15.44 -6.10
C ALA A 52 1.85 14.15 -6.90
N LEU A 53 2.19 12.99 -6.32
CA LEU A 53 1.92 11.69 -6.93
C LEU A 53 0.42 11.37 -6.97
N GLU A 54 -0.30 11.58 -5.86
CA GLU A 54 -1.76 11.37 -5.81
C GLU A 54 -2.49 12.20 -6.85
N ARG A 55 -2.12 13.47 -6.99
CA ARG A 55 -2.70 14.37 -7.99
C ARG A 55 -2.40 13.91 -9.42
N SER A 56 -1.16 13.53 -9.70
CA SER A 56 -0.77 13.03 -11.02
C SER A 56 -1.49 11.73 -11.39
N TRP A 57 -1.62 10.78 -10.47
CA TRP A 57 -2.39 9.55 -10.71
C TRP A 57 -3.85 9.84 -10.99
N LYS A 58 -4.45 10.77 -10.24
CA LYS A 58 -5.83 11.19 -10.48
C LYS A 58 -6.02 11.80 -11.87
N GLU A 59 -5.07 12.60 -12.35
CA GLU A 59 -5.07 13.14 -13.73
C GLU A 59 -5.00 12.03 -14.79
N HIS A 60 -4.40 10.88 -14.46
CA HIS A 60 -4.35 9.68 -15.29
C HIS A 60 -5.52 8.70 -15.03
N GLY A 61 -6.53 9.10 -14.26
CA GLY A 61 -7.70 8.26 -13.94
C GLY A 61 -7.40 7.12 -12.96
N ILE A 62 -6.25 7.16 -12.29
CA ILE A 62 -5.87 6.20 -11.25
C ILE A 62 -6.26 6.81 -9.91
N ASP A 63 -7.35 6.33 -9.31
CA ASP A 63 -7.69 6.70 -7.93
C ASP A 63 -6.88 5.83 -6.98
N ASN A 64 -5.80 6.42 -6.45
CA ASN A 64 -4.90 5.77 -5.50
C ASN A 64 -4.46 6.80 -4.46
N LEU A 65 -4.08 6.33 -3.28
CA LEU A 65 -3.61 7.18 -2.18
C LEU A 65 -2.25 6.70 -1.68
N ILE A 66 -1.46 7.61 -1.11
CA ILE A 66 -0.17 7.33 -0.49
C ILE A 66 -0.30 7.60 1.01
N PRO A 67 -0.80 6.63 1.80
CA PRO A 67 -1.04 6.87 3.20
C PRO A 67 0.29 6.93 3.96
N LYS A 68 0.38 7.90 4.86
CA LYS A 68 1.44 7.96 5.86
C LYS A 68 1.24 6.87 6.89
N ILE A 69 2.15 5.92 6.96
CA ILE A 69 2.15 4.79 7.91
C ILE A 69 3.29 4.96 8.93
N THR A 70 3.12 4.35 10.10
CA THR A 70 4.15 4.35 11.14
C THR A 70 4.84 2.99 11.14
N ALA A 71 6.15 2.96 10.92
CA ALA A 71 6.94 1.73 11.01
C ALA A 71 7.00 1.26 12.48
N PRO A 72 7.27 -0.03 12.74
CA PRO A 72 7.41 -0.55 14.11
C PRO A 72 8.46 0.20 14.96
N CYS A 73 9.50 0.73 14.34
CA CYS A 73 10.52 1.55 14.99
C CYS A 73 10.08 3.01 15.28
N GLY A 74 8.83 3.36 15.00
CA GLY A 74 8.28 4.71 15.16
C GLY A 74 8.59 5.68 14.03
N SER A 75 9.39 5.28 13.03
CA SER A 75 9.70 6.13 11.89
C SER A 75 8.49 6.33 10.97
N THR A 76 8.41 7.52 10.36
CA THR A 76 7.42 7.81 9.32
C THR A 76 7.80 7.10 8.02
N ARG A 77 6.83 6.40 7.45
CA ARG A 77 6.91 5.81 6.11
C ARG A 77 5.66 6.17 5.31
N TYR A 78 5.73 6.00 4.01
CA TYR A 78 4.63 6.23 3.07
C TYR A 78 4.37 4.94 2.31
N LEU A 79 3.12 4.51 2.23
CA LEU A 79 2.79 3.25 1.57
C LEU A 79 2.50 3.50 0.10
N TYR A 80 3.35 3.00 -0.78
CA TYR A 80 3.01 2.88 -2.19
C TYR A 80 2.20 1.59 -2.40
N ILE A 81 0.88 1.74 -2.55
CA ILE A 81 -0.06 0.62 -2.57
C ILE A 81 0.10 -0.18 -3.87
N LEU A 82 0.36 -1.48 -3.72
CA LEU A 82 0.44 -2.45 -4.81
C LEU A 82 -0.82 -3.31 -4.92
N GLY A 83 -1.58 -3.44 -3.83
CA GLY A 83 -2.83 -4.20 -3.83
C GLY A 83 -3.51 -4.26 -2.46
N VAL A 84 -4.60 -5.02 -2.43
CA VAL A 84 -5.45 -5.23 -1.26
C VAL A 84 -5.53 -6.73 -0.98
N LEU A 85 -5.34 -7.13 0.28
CA LEU A 85 -5.41 -8.51 0.75
C LEU A 85 -6.54 -8.66 1.78
N PRO A 86 -7.41 -9.69 1.67
CA PRO A 86 -8.43 -9.93 2.69
C PRO A 86 -7.82 -10.65 3.87
N SER A 87 -8.11 -10.18 5.08
CA SER A 87 -7.88 -10.94 6.30
C SER A 87 -9.19 -11.43 6.88
N PHE A 88 -9.34 -12.74 7.02
CA PHE A 88 -10.52 -13.39 7.61
C PHE A 88 -10.35 -13.70 9.10
N ASP A 89 -9.12 -13.59 9.63
CA ASP A 89 -8.80 -13.84 11.04
C ASP A 89 -8.31 -12.56 11.76
N GLY A 90 -8.38 -11.42 11.07
CA GLY A 90 -7.91 -10.12 11.52
C GLY A 90 -6.39 -9.97 11.57
N LYS A 91 -5.62 -11.01 11.22
CA LYS A 91 -4.15 -10.94 11.19
C LYS A 91 -3.66 -10.44 9.84
N PRO A 92 -2.51 -9.76 9.77
CA PRO A 92 -1.90 -9.36 8.51
C PRO A 92 -1.68 -10.57 7.60
N PRO A 93 -2.33 -10.63 6.42
CA PRO A 93 -2.07 -11.69 5.47
C PRO A 93 -0.60 -11.60 5.02
N LYS A 94 0.05 -12.75 4.82
CA LYS A 94 1.41 -12.74 4.27
C LYS A 94 1.39 -12.12 2.88
N ALA A 95 2.08 -11.00 2.73
CA ALA A 95 2.39 -10.40 1.44
C ALA A 95 3.41 -11.31 0.73
N ASN A 96 2.93 -12.34 0.03
CA ASN A 96 3.76 -13.16 -0.85
C ASN A 96 4.02 -12.38 -2.14
N VAL A 97 4.83 -11.34 -2.05
CA VAL A 97 5.23 -10.57 -3.23
C VAL A 97 6.49 -11.21 -3.80
N ASP A 98 6.42 -11.63 -5.06
CA ASP A 98 7.59 -12.14 -5.78
C ASP A 98 8.66 -11.04 -5.80
N PRO A 99 9.89 -11.28 -5.29
CA PRO A 99 10.97 -10.31 -5.36
C PRO A 99 11.25 -9.82 -6.79
N ARG A 100 10.95 -10.63 -7.80
CA ARG A 100 11.03 -10.24 -9.22
C ARG A 100 9.96 -9.23 -9.61
N PHE A 101 8.78 -9.27 -9.00
CA PHE A 101 7.74 -8.27 -9.21
C PHE A 101 8.17 -6.92 -8.63
N VAL A 102 8.72 -6.93 -7.42
CA VAL A 102 9.31 -5.74 -6.80
C VAL A 102 10.44 -5.19 -7.68
N LYS A 103 11.36 -6.04 -8.15
CA LYS A 103 12.42 -5.65 -9.09
C LYS A 103 11.91 -5.14 -10.44
N LYS A 104 10.82 -5.72 -10.96
CA LYS A 104 10.19 -5.25 -12.22
C LYS A 104 9.61 -3.86 -12.03
N ILE A 105 8.87 -3.64 -10.94
CA ILE A 105 8.39 -2.31 -10.56
C ILE A 105 9.60 -1.38 -10.50
N TRP A 106 10.67 -1.71 -9.76
CA TRP A 106 11.88 -0.87 -9.69
C TRP A 106 12.52 -0.52 -11.04
N ARG A 107 12.54 -1.47 -11.97
CA ARG A 107 13.06 -1.24 -13.31
C ARG A 107 12.17 -0.27 -14.11
N GLU A 108 10.85 -0.38 -13.94
CA GLU A 108 9.89 0.55 -14.52
C GLU A 108 9.94 1.93 -13.83
N LEU A 109 10.34 1.97 -12.55
CA LEU A 109 10.55 3.19 -11.75
C LEU A 109 11.95 3.84 -11.90
N GLY A 110 12.84 3.28 -12.71
CA GLY A 110 14.15 3.90 -13.01
C GLY A 110 15.24 3.77 -11.93
N GLU A 111 15.38 2.59 -11.28
CA GLU A 111 16.46 2.19 -10.33
C GLU A 111 17.24 3.33 -9.64
N PRO A 112 16.65 4.08 -8.69
CA PRO A 112 17.42 5.10 -7.98
C PRO A 112 18.42 4.46 -6.97
N PRO A 113 19.44 5.19 -6.51
CA PRO A 113 20.51 4.62 -5.67
C PRO A 113 20.12 4.28 -4.21
N ILE A 114 18.93 4.69 -3.71
CA ILE A 114 18.54 4.62 -2.28
C ILE A 114 17.55 3.48 -1.96
N TRP A 115 17.26 2.58 -2.90
CA TRP A 115 16.23 1.55 -2.76
C TRP A 115 16.68 0.23 -2.10
N LYS A 116 17.88 0.21 -1.48
CA LYS A 116 18.43 -0.99 -0.82
C LYS A 116 17.63 -1.43 0.43
N GLU A 117 16.74 -0.59 0.93
CA GLU A 117 15.93 -0.82 2.13
C GLU A 117 14.45 -0.48 1.87
N VAL A 118 13.79 -1.22 0.97
CA VAL A 118 12.34 -1.13 0.85
C VAL A 118 11.67 -2.40 1.26
N ASP A 119 10.93 -2.28 2.37
CA ASP A 119 10.12 -3.34 2.91
C ASP A 119 8.78 -3.39 2.18
N VAL A 120 8.37 -4.60 1.83
CA VAL A 120 6.97 -4.87 1.50
C VAL A 120 6.24 -5.06 2.81
N VAL A 121 5.23 -4.22 3.04
CA VAL A 121 4.42 -4.27 4.26
C VAL A 121 2.95 -4.45 3.93
N SER A 122 2.20 -4.91 4.92
CA SER A 122 0.74 -4.95 4.89
C SER A 122 0.20 -4.22 6.11
N THR A 123 -0.67 -3.23 5.90
CA THR A 123 -1.35 -2.49 6.98
C THR A 123 -2.85 -2.67 6.86
N PRO A 124 -3.60 -2.85 7.97
CA PRO A 124 -5.06 -2.88 7.89
C PRO A 124 -5.58 -1.53 7.42
N TRP A 125 -6.71 -1.51 6.75
CA TRP A 125 -7.49 -0.31 6.52
C TRP A 125 -8.81 -0.37 7.31
N PRO A 126 -9.22 0.73 7.97
CA PRO A 126 -8.43 1.92 8.23
C PRO A 126 -7.35 1.65 9.29
N TYR A 127 -6.12 2.13 9.09
CA TYR A 127 -5.04 2.01 10.08
C TYR A 127 -5.09 3.10 11.17
N ARG A 128 -5.94 4.12 10.98
CA ARG A 128 -6.24 5.16 11.97
C ARG A 128 -7.74 5.41 12.01
N PRO A 129 -8.33 5.58 13.21
CA PRO A 129 -9.74 5.97 13.34
C PRO A 129 -10.03 7.27 12.56
N GLY A 130 -11.18 7.31 11.87
CA GLY A 130 -11.67 8.50 11.18
C GLY A 130 -11.14 8.71 9.75
N LEU A 131 -10.30 7.82 9.23
CA LEU A 131 -9.94 7.84 7.80
C LEU A 131 -11.13 7.38 6.95
N PRO A 132 -11.61 8.18 5.97
CA PRO A 132 -12.70 7.78 5.10
C PRO A 132 -12.28 6.63 4.19
N GLU A 133 -13.16 5.66 3.97
CA GLU A 133 -12.87 4.56 3.07
C GLU A 133 -12.72 5.05 1.62
N PRO A 134 -11.61 4.72 0.92
CA PRO A 134 -11.45 5.03 -0.50
C PRO A 134 -12.46 4.25 -1.31
N HIS A 135 -13.12 4.90 -2.28
CA HIS A 135 -14.21 4.28 -3.05
C HIS A 135 -13.75 3.05 -3.86
N TRP A 136 -12.46 2.96 -4.20
CA TRP A 136 -11.87 1.82 -4.90
C TRP A 136 -11.56 0.63 -3.99
N LEU A 137 -11.52 0.82 -2.66
CA LEU A 137 -11.10 -0.23 -1.73
C LEU A 137 -12.04 -1.42 -1.78
N TYR A 138 -13.35 -1.17 -1.74
CA TYR A 138 -14.35 -2.24 -1.78
C TYR A 138 -14.31 -3.06 -3.08
N PRO A 139 -14.32 -2.45 -4.30
CA PRO A 139 -14.13 -3.19 -5.55
C PRO A 139 -12.84 -4.03 -5.57
N LYS A 140 -11.71 -3.46 -5.13
CA LYS A 140 -10.43 -4.19 -5.05
C LYS A 140 -10.49 -5.33 -4.06
N MET A 141 -11.21 -5.13 -2.96
CA MET A 141 -11.40 -6.15 -1.95
C MET A 141 -12.20 -7.34 -2.53
N TYR A 142 -13.28 -7.04 -3.23
CA TYR A 142 -14.10 -8.03 -3.92
C TYR A 142 -13.30 -8.83 -4.97
N GLU A 143 -12.54 -8.14 -5.83
CA GLU A 143 -11.66 -8.77 -6.82
C GLU A 143 -10.67 -9.75 -6.19
N ALA A 144 -10.03 -9.37 -5.08
CA ALA A 144 -9.07 -10.23 -4.40
C ALA A 144 -9.74 -11.49 -3.82
N ILE A 145 -10.95 -11.37 -3.27
CA ILE A 145 -11.71 -12.51 -2.76
C ILE A 145 -12.11 -13.47 -3.89
N GLN A 146 -12.55 -12.94 -5.04
CA GLN A 146 -12.90 -13.77 -6.21
C GLN A 146 -11.70 -14.58 -6.71
N LYS A 147 -10.54 -13.92 -6.84
CA LYS A 147 -9.27 -14.58 -7.21
C LYS A 147 -8.88 -15.69 -6.24
N MET A 148 -9.04 -15.46 -4.93
CA MET A 148 -8.75 -16.47 -3.91
C MET A 148 -9.70 -17.68 -3.97
N LYS A 149 -10.96 -17.46 -4.38
CA LYS A 149 -11.96 -18.51 -4.55
C LYS A 149 -11.83 -19.26 -5.88
N GLY A 150 -10.88 -18.88 -6.74
CA GLY A 150 -10.67 -19.50 -8.05
C GLY A 150 -11.67 -19.08 -9.11
N PHE A 151 -12.41 -17.98 -8.88
CA PHE A 151 -13.24 -17.37 -9.92
C PHE A 151 -12.37 -16.39 -10.72
N SER A 152 -12.07 -16.77 -11.96
CA SER A 152 -11.33 -15.98 -12.95
C SER A 152 -12.22 -15.57 -14.11
#